data_AF-A0A924S9G8-F1
#
_entry.id   AF-A0A924S9G8-F1
#
_cell.length_a   1.000
_cell.length_b   1.000
_cell.length_c   1.000
_cell.angle_alpha   90.00
_cell.angle_beta   90.00
_cell.angle_gamma   90.00
#
_symmetry.space_group_name_H-M   'P 1'
#
loop_
_entity.id
_entity.type
_entity.pdbx_description
1 polymer ?
#
loop_
_entity_poly.entity_id
_entity_poly.type
_entity_poly.pdbx_seq_one_letter_code
_entity_poly.pdbx_strand_id
1 'polypeptide(L)'
;MAEGAGERHLAVIGRVPRPSGGEGERAARDYAASELRSLGFDVREERFAFSAFPGRYATPIAGALLGGTIVATCVLSLRTAAASSVVAVLVAGVLATALFARGMLGDGVLTVPWLRAEGVNLVATRGVVAPRVWLVAHLDSKSQPLPSAARVAGIVLLAAALVLVLAALLLTPGGNAPRMLWWVALCAGAAGALPVMASVVGARSDGAVDNASGVAAVLTAA
;
A
#
# COMPACT_ATOMS: atom_id res chain seq x y z
N MET A 1 -1.38 34.09 -21.42
CA MET A 1 -0.69 32.92 -21.98
C MET A 1 -1.73 31.82 -22.08
N ALA A 2 -1.93 31.21 -23.26
CA ALA A 2 -2.89 30.12 -23.39
C ALA A 2 -2.36 28.91 -22.60
N GLU A 3 -3.16 28.36 -21.69
CA GLU A 3 -2.82 27.12 -20.97
C GLU A 3 -2.51 26.01 -21.98
N GLY A 4 -1.42 25.27 -21.73
CA GLY A 4 -1.07 24.11 -22.54
C GLY A 4 -2.13 23.03 -22.42
N ALA A 5 -2.34 22.22 -23.47
CA ALA A 5 -3.35 21.15 -23.46
C ALA A 5 -3.22 20.23 -22.22
N GLY A 6 -1.99 19.88 -21.84
CA GLY A 6 -1.71 19.08 -20.63
C GLY A 6 -2.12 19.75 -19.32
N GLU A 7 -1.94 21.07 -19.18
CA GLU A 7 -2.36 21.81 -17.98
C GLU A 7 -3.88 21.75 -17.83
N ARG A 8 -4.62 21.88 -18.94
CA ARG A 8 -6.08 21.76 -18.93
C ARG A 8 -6.54 20.37 -18.52
N HIS A 9 -5.96 19.31 -19.10
CA HIS A 9 -6.29 17.94 -18.73
C HIS A 9 -6.01 17.68 -17.24
N LEU A 10 -4.86 18.16 -16.73
CA LEU A 10 -4.51 18.04 -15.33
C LEU A 10 -5.49 18.80 -14.43
N ALA A 11 -5.88 20.02 -14.80
CA ALA A 11 -6.82 20.83 -14.04
C ALA A 11 -8.21 20.19 -13.94
N VAL A 12 -8.67 19.53 -15.01
CA VAL A 12 -9.96 18.81 -15.01
C VAL A 12 -9.88 17.54 -14.18
N ILE A 13 -8.91 16.67 -14.49
CA ILE A 13 -8.81 15.35 -13.86
C ILE A 13 -8.45 15.50 -12.39
N GLY A 14 -7.45 16.32 -12.07
CA GLY A 14 -6.91 16.56 -10.72
C GLY A 14 -7.77 17.43 -9.82
N ARG A 15 -9.02 17.75 -10.20
CA ARG A 15 -9.90 18.65 -9.43
C ARG A 15 -10.50 18.02 -8.18
N VAL A 16 -10.74 16.70 -8.22
CA VAL A 16 -11.43 15.97 -7.15
C VAL A 16 -10.76 14.62 -6.92
N PRO A 17 -10.95 14.00 -5.74
CA PRO A 17 -10.51 12.63 -5.51
C PRO A 17 -11.27 11.65 -6.41
N ARG A 18 -10.56 10.64 -6.89
CA ARG A 18 -11.04 9.63 -7.85
C ARG A 18 -10.81 8.21 -7.30
N PRO A 19 -11.35 7.85 -6.13
CA PRO A 19 -11.20 6.48 -5.64
C PRO A 19 -11.81 5.49 -6.65
N SER A 20 -11.19 4.32 -6.78
CA SER A 20 -11.67 3.28 -7.70
C SER A 20 -13.12 2.87 -7.41
N GLY A 21 -13.94 2.79 -8.45
CA GLY A 21 -15.38 2.57 -8.40
C GLY A 21 -16.22 3.81 -8.03
N GLY A 22 -15.58 4.94 -7.74
CA GLY A 22 -16.24 6.17 -7.30
C GLY A 22 -16.71 7.08 -8.42
N GLU A 23 -17.52 8.08 -8.08
CA GLU A 23 -18.06 9.05 -9.05
C GLU A 23 -16.97 9.92 -9.69
N GLY A 24 -15.94 10.30 -8.93
CA GLY A 24 -14.81 11.07 -9.45
C GLY A 24 -14.01 10.30 -10.49
N GLU A 25 -13.76 9.00 -10.28
CA GLU A 25 -13.11 8.15 -11.27
C GLU A 25 -13.98 8.01 -12.54
N ARG A 26 -15.29 7.81 -12.38
CA ARG A 26 -16.25 7.77 -13.50
C ARG A 26 -16.22 9.06 -14.32
N ALA A 27 -16.34 10.22 -13.68
CA ALA A 27 -16.28 11.52 -14.37
C ALA A 27 -14.95 11.75 -15.11
N ALA A 28 -13.82 11.39 -14.50
CA ALA A 28 -12.52 11.48 -15.14
C ALA A 28 -12.40 10.51 -16.34
N ARG A 29 -13.02 9.33 -16.25
CA ARG A 29 -13.04 8.34 -17.32
C ARG A 29 -13.90 8.84 -18.48
N ASP A 30 -15.06 9.38 -18.21
CA ASP A 30 -15.97 9.94 -19.22
C ASP A 30 -15.29 11.10 -19.97
N TYR A 31 -14.57 11.96 -19.23
CA TYR A 31 -13.75 13.03 -19.81
C TYR A 31 -12.67 12.47 -20.73
N ALA A 32 -11.82 11.55 -20.24
CA ALA A 32 -10.75 10.96 -21.05
C ALA A 32 -11.30 10.23 -22.29
N ALA A 33 -12.42 9.52 -22.14
CA ALA A 33 -13.08 8.83 -23.24
C ALA A 33 -13.59 9.79 -24.30
N SER A 34 -14.17 10.93 -23.89
CA SER A 34 -14.63 11.98 -24.80
C SER A 34 -13.47 12.58 -25.59
N GLU A 35 -12.37 12.94 -24.90
CA GLU A 35 -11.17 13.51 -25.55
C GLU A 35 -10.60 12.53 -26.57
N LEU A 36 -10.39 11.26 -26.19
CA LEU A 36 -9.83 10.24 -27.07
C LEU A 36 -10.73 9.93 -28.27
N ARG A 37 -12.06 9.87 -28.09
CA ARG A 37 -13.00 9.70 -29.21
C ARG A 37 -12.96 10.88 -30.18
N SER A 38 -12.83 12.11 -29.68
CA SER A 38 -12.71 13.31 -30.53
C SER A 38 -11.46 13.28 -31.41
N LEU A 39 -10.43 12.56 -30.98
CA LEU A 39 -9.18 12.32 -31.68
C LEU A 39 -9.18 11.04 -32.55
N GLY A 40 -10.36 10.43 -32.74
CA GLY A 40 -10.55 9.28 -33.63
C GLY A 40 -10.07 7.94 -33.07
N PHE A 41 -9.90 7.81 -31.75
CA PHE A 41 -9.65 6.51 -31.14
C PHE A 41 -10.95 5.70 -31.00
N ASP A 42 -10.85 4.38 -31.18
CA ASP A 42 -11.85 3.43 -30.71
C ASP A 42 -11.66 3.21 -29.20
N VAL A 43 -12.69 3.56 -28.42
CA VAL A 43 -12.62 3.62 -26.95
C VAL A 43 -13.61 2.65 -26.34
N ARG A 44 -13.08 1.68 -25.59
CA ARG A 44 -13.84 0.62 -24.91
C ARG A 44 -13.54 0.59 -23.41
N GLU A 45 -14.55 0.23 -22.64
CA GLU A 45 -14.42 -0.02 -21.20
C GLU A 45 -14.22 -1.51 -20.93
N GLU A 46 -13.24 -1.85 -20.10
CA GLU A 46 -13.02 -3.22 -19.61
C GLU A 46 -13.23 -3.26 -18.09
N ARG A 47 -14.30 -3.93 -17.66
CA ARG A 47 -14.66 -4.08 -16.25
C ARG A 47 -13.88 -5.24 -15.62
N PHE A 48 -13.48 -5.07 -14.37
CA PHE A 48 -12.86 -6.13 -13.58
C PHE A 48 -13.29 -6.04 -12.12
N ALA A 49 -13.29 -7.19 -11.42
CA ALA A 49 -13.62 -7.26 -10.00
C ALA A 49 -12.36 -7.60 -9.19
N PHE A 50 -12.20 -6.95 -8.04
CA PHE A 50 -11.04 -7.14 -7.17
C PHE A 50 -11.42 -6.95 -5.70
N SER A 51 -10.50 -7.30 -4.79
CA SER A 51 -10.58 -7.01 -3.37
C SER A 51 -9.76 -5.76 -3.05
N ALA A 52 -10.40 -4.74 -2.49
CA ALA A 52 -9.70 -3.56 -1.99
C ALA A 52 -9.00 -3.83 -0.64
N PHE A 53 -9.22 -4.99 -0.01
CA PHE A 53 -8.70 -5.29 1.33
C PHE A 53 -7.17 -5.32 1.39
N PRO A 54 -6.44 -6.05 0.53
CA PRO A 54 -4.98 -6.07 0.60
C PRO A 54 -4.38 -4.67 0.43
N GLY A 55 -4.84 -3.91 -0.56
CA GLY A 55 -4.35 -2.56 -0.82
C GLY A 55 -4.66 -1.55 0.30
N ARG A 56 -5.73 -1.77 1.06
CA ARG A 56 -6.18 -0.85 2.11
C ARG A 56 -5.66 -1.18 3.50
N TYR A 57 -5.58 -2.46 3.85
CA TYR A 57 -5.38 -2.92 5.22
C TYR A 57 -4.21 -3.90 5.42
N ALA A 58 -3.61 -4.47 4.37
CA ALA A 58 -2.55 -5.46 4.58
C ALA A 58 -1.34 -4.86 5.31
N THR A 59 -0.85 -3.70 4.89
CA THR A 59 0.28 -3.03 5.55
C THR A 59 0.02 -2.72 7.03
N PRO A 60 -1.09 -2.02 7.41
CA PRO A 60 -1.33 -1.71 8.81
C PRO A 60 -1.58 -2.95 9.69
N ILE A 61 -2.26 -3.98 9.17
CA ILE A 61 -2.44 -5.25 9.89
C ILE A 61 -1.10 -5.96 10.08
N ALA A 62 -0.25 -6.04 9.05
CA ALA A 62 1.08 -6.65 9.18
C ALA A 62 1.94 -5.89 10.20
N GLY A 63 1.89 -4.56 10.20
CA GLY A 63 2.54 -3.73 11.21
C GLY A 63 2.03 -3.99 12.63
N ALA A 64 0.72 -4.15 12.80
CA ALA A 64 0.11 -4.48 14.09
C ALA A 64 0.50 -5.88 14.58
N LEU A 65 0.48 -6.89 13.70
CA LEU A 65 0.87 -8.26 14.03
C LEU A 65 2.34 -8.34 14.43
N LEU A 66 3.25 -7.79 13.62
CA LEU A 66 4.68 -7.84 13.89
C LEU A 66 5.06 -6.96 15.10
N GLY A 67 4.55 -5.73 15.14
CA GLY A 67 4.79 -4.81 16.25
C GLY A 67 4.25 -5.36 17.58
N GLY A 68 3.02 -5.88 17.58
CA GLY A 68 2.41 -6.54 18.73
C GLY A 68 3.20 -7.75 19.18
N THR A 69 3.71 -8.56 18.26
CA THR A 69 4.59 -9.70 18.56
C THR A 69 5.86 -9.25 19.27
N ILE A 70 6.57 -8.27 18.71
CA ILE A 70 7.81 -7.73 19.29
C ILE A 70 7.55 -7.18 20.70
N VAL A 71 6.51 -6.36 20.86
CA VAL A 71 6.13 -5.78 22.15
C VAL A 71 5.81 -6.88 23.17
N ALA A 72 4.99 -7.87 22.80
CA ALA A 72 4.62 -8.97 23.68
C ALA A 72 5.83 -9.81 24.09
N THR A 73 6.71 -10.17 23.14
CA THR A 73 7.94 -10.91 23.40
C THR A 73 8.86 -10.15 24.36
N CYS A 74 9.10 -8.86 24.11
CA CYS A 74 9.95 -8.02 24.98
C CYS A 74 9.36 -7.89 26.38
N VAL A 75 8.06 -7.58 26.51
CA VAL A 75 7.40 -7.43 27.81
C VAL A 75 7.43 -8.75 28.60
N LEU A 76 7.17 -9.88 27.94
CA LEU A 76 7.22 -11.20 28.57
C LEU A 76 8.64 -11.54 29.04
N SER A 77 9.65 -11.27 28.23
CA SER A 77 11.05 -11.49 28.60
C SER A 77 11.52 -10.59 29.74
N LEU A 78 10.98 -9.37 29.84
CA LEU A 78 11.31 -8.44 30.92
C LEU A 78 10.63 -8.80 32.26
N ARG A 79 9.57 -9.63 32.23
CA ARG A 79 8.77 -10.03 33.41
C ARG A 79 9.01 -11.45 33.88
N THR A 80 9.43 -12.35 32.99
CA THR A 80 9.52 -13.78 33.26
C THR A 80 10.87 -14.35 32.86
N ALA A 81 11.33 -15.39 33.56
CA ALA A 81 12.54 -16.15 33.19
C ALA A 81 12.25 -17.35 32.28
N ALA A 82 10.99 -17.59 31.91
CA ALA A 82 10.58 -18.76 31.14
C ALA A 82 10.88 -18.57 29.63
N ALA A 83 12.09 -18.94 29.21
CA ALA A 83 12.55 -18.80 27.83
C ALA A 83 11.63 -19.49 26.80
N SER A 84 11.04 -20.64 27.16
CA SER A 84 10.10 -21.37 26.29
C SER A 84 8.88 -20.54 25.92
N SER A 85 8.31 -19.80 26.88
CA SER A 85 7.15 -18.94 26.64
C SER A 85 7.50 -17.75 25.72
N VAL A 86 8.68 -17.15 25.91
CA VAL A 86 9.17 -16.05 25.06
C VAL A 86 9.36 -16.51 23.61
N VAL A 87 10.00 -17.67 23.42
CA VAL A 87 10.21 -18.28 22.10
C VAL A 87 8.86 -18.66 21.46
N ALA A 88 7.94 -19.25 22.22
CA ALA A 88 6.62 -19.63 21.72
C ALA A 88 5.83 -18.40 21.19
N VAL A 89 5.80 -17.30 21.94
CA VAL A 89 5.15 -16.05 21.51
C VAL A 89 5.80 -15.48 20.26
N LEU A 90 7.14 -15.42 20.21
CA LEU A 90 7.85 -14.91 19.05
C LEU A 90 7.57 -15.74 17.80
N VAL A 91 7.72 -17.07 17.89
CA VAL A 91 7.52 -17.98 16.77
C VAL A 91 6.08 -17.92 16.28
N ALA A 92 5.10 -17.97 17.19
CA ALA A 92 3.68 -17.87 16.83
C ALA A 92 3.37 -16.55 16.12
N GLY A 93 3.87 -15.42 16.63
CA GLY A 93 3.62 -14.10 16.04
C GLY A 93 4.31 -13.87 14.70
N VAL A 94 5.56 -14.31 14.55
CA VAL A 94 6.29 -14.27 13.26
C VAL A 94 5.61 -15.18 12.24
N LEU A 95 5.20 -16.39 12.62
CA LEU A 95 4.47 -17.31 11.75
C LEU A 95 3.12 -16.73 11.32
N ALA A 96 2.34 -16.17 12.26
CA ALA A 96 1.07 -15.52 11.95
C ALA A 96 1.27 -14.36 10.96
N THR A 97 2.29 -13.52 11.17
CA THR A 97 2.65 -12.42 10.26
C THR A 97 3.04 -12.94 8.87
N ALA A 98 3.86 -13.99 8.79
CA ALA A 98 4.31 -14.58 7.53
C ALA A 98 3.15 -15.22 6.75
N LEU A 99 2.27 -15.97 7.42
CA LEU A 99 1.08 -16.57 6.82
C LEU A 99 0.11 -15.49 6.32
N PHE A 100 -0.11 -14.44 7.12
CA PHE A 100 -0.91 -13.30 6.71
C PHE A 100 -0.33 -12.61 5.48
N ALA A 101 0.97 -12.28 5.50
CA ALA A 101 1.66 -11.64 4.38
C ALA A 101 1.58 -12.51 3.12
N ARG A 102 1.83 -13.81 3.23
CA ARG A 102 1.70 -14.75 2.10
C ARG A 102 0.31 -14.74 1.48
N GLY A 103 -0.76 -14.67 2.29
CA GLY A 103 -2.13 -14.61 1.78
C GLY A 103 -2.51 -13.26 1.16
N MET A 104 -1.88 -12.17 1.59
CA MET A 104 -2.15 -10.81 1.10
C MET A 104 -1.29 -10.41 -0.11
N LEU A 105 -0.15 -11.07 -0.32
CA LEU A 105 0.73 -10.86 -1.48
C LEU A 105 0.22 -11.62 -2.71
N GLY A 106 0.52 -11.11 -3.91
CA GLY A 106 0.14 -11.73 -5.18
C GLY A 106 -1.37 -11.71 -5.40
N ASP A 107 -1.97 -12.88 -5.59
CA ASP A 107 -3.37 -13.05 -5.99
C ASP A 107 -4.40 -12.70 -4.90
N GLY A 108 -3.96 -12.23 -3.73
CA GLY A 108 -4.87 -11.78 -2.68
C GLY A 108 -5.87 -10.72 -3.16
N VAL A 109 -5.43 -9.83 -4.07
CA VAL A 109 -6.31 -8.83 -4.71
C VAL A 109 -7.40 -9.47 -5.57
N LEU A 110 -7.18 -10.67 -6.09
CA LEU A 110 -8.14 -11.40 -6.93
C LEU A 110 -9.04 -12.31 -6.10
N THR A 111 -8.47 -12.96 -5.07
CA THR A 111 -9.07 -14.11 -4.38
C THR A 111 -9.73 -13.79 -3.05
N VAL A 112 -9.32 -12.71 -2.36
CA VAL A 112 -9.90 -12.36 -1.05
C VAL A 112 -11.37 -11.94 -1.22
N PRO A 113 -12.30 -12.52 -0.43
CA PRO A 113 -13.74 -12.24 -0.57
C PRO A 113 -14.18 -10.95 0.12
N TRP A 114 -13.31 -10.31 0.89
CA TRP A 114 -13.63 -9.09 1.63
C TRP A 114 -13.43 -7.85 0.78
N LEU A 115 -14.26 -6.82 1.02
CA LEU A 115 -14.19 -5.52 0.34
C LEU A 115 -14.08 -5.65 -1.18
N ARG A 116 -14.96 -6.48 -1.76
CA ARG A 116 -15.06 -6.61 -3.21
C ARG A 116 -15.48 -5.28 -3.82
N ALA A 117 -14.78 -4.90 -4.87
CA ALA A 117 -15.00 -3.69 -5.64
C ALA A 117 -14.91 -4.02 -7.14
N GLU A 118 -15.46 -3.14 -7.96
CA GLU A 118 -15.36 -3.19 -9.41
C GLU A 118 -14.51 -2.00 -9.86
N GLY A 119 -13.59 -2.25 -10.79
CA GLY A 119 -12.81 -1.22 -11.48
C GLY A 119 -13.10 -1.27 -12.98
N VAL A 120 -12.77 -0.18 -13.67
CA VAL A 120 -12.98 -0.05 -15.11
C VAL A 120 -11.71 0.49 -15.75
N ASN A 121 -11.09 -0.32 -16.62
CA ASN A 121 -10.03 0.16 -17.49
C ASN A 121 -10.65 0.85 -18.70
N LEU A 122 -10.09 1.99 -19.08
CA LEU A 122 -10.40 2.66 -20.33
C LEU A 122 -9.32 2.31 -21.35
N VAL A 123 -9.70 1.58 -22.40
CA VAL A 123 -8.77 1.17 -23.45
C VAL A 123 -9.12 1.93 -24.72
N ALA A 124 -8.15 2.66 -25.26
CA ALA A 124 -8.29 3.41 -26.50
C ALA A 124 -7.26 2.92 -27.52
N THR A 125 -7.71 2.63 -28.75
CA THR A 125 -6.85 2.15 -29.84
C THR A 125 -7.05 2.99 -31.10
N ARG A 126 -5.98 3.17 -31.87
CA ARG A 126 -6.02 3.90 -33.15
C ARG A 126 -5.55 2.99 -34.27
N GLY A 127 -6.39 2.81 -35.29
CA GLY A 127 -6.15 1.91 -36.41
C GLY A 127 -6.62 0.48 -36.13
N VAL A 128 -6.49 -0.39 -37.13
CA VAL A 128 -7.01 -1.79 -37.13
C VAL A 128 -5.93 -2.85 -36.90
N VAL A 129 -4.66 -2.43 -36.79
CA VAL A 129 -3.51 -3.31 -36.59
C VAL A 129 -3.11 -3.29 -35.12
N ALA A 130 -2.50 -4.37 -34.64
CA ALA A 130 -1.99 -4.45 -33.27
C ALA A 130 -1.10 -3.24 -32.92
N PRO A 131 -1.35 -2.56 -31.79
CA PRO A 131 -0.63 -1.36 -31.41
C PRO A 131 0.85 -1.67 -31.13
N ARG A 132 1.76 -0.86 -31.71
CA ARG A 132 3.21 -0.95 -31.47
C ARG A 132 3.66 -0.19 -30.24
N VAL A 133 2.84 0.75 -29.76
CA VAL A 133 3.12 1.62 -28.61
C VAL A 133 1.92 1.59 -27.69
N TRP A 134 2.20 1.44 -26.39
CA TRP A 134 1.19 1.44 -25.33
C TRP A 134 1.48 2.61 -24.40
N LEU A 135 0.54 3.54 -24.29
CA LEU A 135 0.57 4.63 -23.33
C LEU A 135 -0.40 4.28 -22.21
N VAL A 136 0.09 4.21 -20.97
CA VAL A 136 -0.69 3.75 -19.82
C VAL A 136 -0.54 4.73 -18.67
N ALA A 137 -1.65 5.07 -18.04
CA ALA A 137 -1.69 5.85 -16.81
C ALA A 137 -2.82 5.34 -15.90
N HIS A 138 -2.60 5.43 -14.59
CA HIS A 138 -3.64 5.15 -13.61
C HIS A 138 -4.58 6.36 -13.51
N LEU A 139 -5.89 6.10 -13.59
CA LEU A 139 -6.90 7.16 -13.51
C LEU A 139 -7.31 7.44 -12.06
N ASP A 140 -7.32 6.40 -11.23
CA ASP A 140 -7.74 6.45 -9.85
C ASP A 140 -6.76 7.25 -8.98
N SER A 141 -7.27 7.75 -7.86
CA SER A 141 -6.49 8.39 -6.83
C SER A 141 -6.68 7.71 -5.48
N LYS A 142 -5.63 7.80 -4.66
CA LYS A 142 -5.61 7.29 -3.29
C LYS A 142 -4.98 8.31 -2.35
N SER A 143 -5.50 8.41 -1.13
CA SER A 143 -4.83 9.14 -0.06
C SER A 143 -4.03 8.17 0.80
N GLN A 144 -2.76 8.48 1.00
CA GLN A 144 -1.91 7.81 1.98
C GLN A 144 -1.59 8.84 3.07
N PRO A 145 -2.12 8.69 4.29
CA PRO A 145 -2.01 9.72 5.33
C PRO A 145 -0.57 9.93 5.80
N LEU A 146 0.29 8.92 5.62
CA LEU A 146 1.69 8.96 5.97
C LEU A 146 2.58 8.98 4.72
N PRO A 147 3.61 9.84 4.68
CA PRO A 147 4.61 9.83 3.62
C PRO A 147 5.28 8.46 3.49
N SER A 148 5.64 8.07 2.28
CA SER A 148 6.35 6.80 2.02
C SER A 148 7.64 6.67 2.85
N ALA A 149 8.38 7.77 3.05
CA ALA A 149 9.56 7.76 3.90
C ALA A 149 9.27 7.34 5.35
N ALA A 150 8.19 7.85 5.95
CA ALA A 150 7.79 7.49 7.31
C ALA A 150 7.39 6.01 7.42
N ARG A 151 6.71 5.48 6.40
CA ARG A 151 6.32 4.06 6.33
C ARG A 151 7.54 3.16 6.20
N VAL A 152 8.47 3.50 5.31
CA VAL A 152 9.73 2.76 5.13
C VAL A 152 10.56 2.80 6.40
N ALA A 153 10.70 3.96 7.05
CA ALA A 153 11.37 4.07 8.34
C ALA A 153 10.73 3.18 9.40
N GLY A 154 9.39 3.15 9.46
CA GLY A 154 8.65 2.24 10.35
C GLY A 154 8.96 0.76 10.12
N ILE A 155 8.97 0.33 8.85
CA ILE A 155 9.31 -1.05 8.46
C ILE A 155 10.76 -1.38 8.84
N VAL A 156 11.71 -0.48 8.59
CA VAL A 156 13.12 -0.66 8.95
C VAL A 156 13.29 -0.77 10.47
N LEU A 157 12.60 0.07 11.24
CA LEU A 157 12.61 -0.01 12.72
C LEU A 157 12.03 -1.33 13.23
N LEU A 158 10.93 -1.83 12.64
CA LEU A 158 10.37 -3.14 12.98
C LEU A 158 11.35 -4.27 12.67
N ALA A 159 12.01 -4.24 11.51
CA ALA A 159 13.02 -5.23 11.14
C ALA A 159 14.23 -5.20 12.09
N ALA A 160 14.74 -4.01 12.42
CA ALA A 160 15.82 -3.84 13.39
C ALA A 160 15.42 -4.34 14.78
N ALA A 161 14.20 -4.03 15.24
CA ALA A 161 13.66 -4.51 16.51
C ALA A 161 13.55 -6.04 16.55
N LEU A 162 13.11 -6.67 15.46
CA LEU A 162 13.08 -8.14 15.36
C LEU A 162 14.50 -8.74 15.45
N VAL A 163 15.48 -8.16 14.77
CA VAL A 163 16.89 -8.59 14.86
C VAL A 163 17.41 -8.46 16.30
N LEU A 164 17.09 -7.36 16.99
CA LEU A 164 17.46 -7.17 18.40
C LEU A 164 16.80 -8.18 19.32
N VAL A 165 15.52 -8.53 19.10
CA VAL A 165 14.84 -9.60 19.85
C VAL A 165 15.56 -10.93 19.65
N LEU A 166 15.90 -11.28 18.41
CA LEU A 166 16.61 -12.52 18.10
C LEU A 166 18.01 -12.54 18.75
N ALA A 167 18.76 -11.44 18.68
CA ALA A 167 20.05 -11.31 19.33
C ALA A 167 19.93 -11.44 20.86
N ALA A 168 18.94 -10.79 21.48
CA ALA A 168 18.70 -10.91 22.91
C ALA A 168 18.34 -12.34 23.32
N LEU A 169 17.53 -13.06 22.53
CA LEU A 169 17.24 -14.47 22.76
C LEU A 169 18.49 -15.35 22.70
N LEU A 170 19.33 -15.18 21.68
CA LEU A 170 20.56 -15.97 21.51
C LEU A 170 21.58 -15.74 22.62
N LEU A 171 21.61 -14.54 23.21
CA LEU A 171 22.49 -14.19 24.32
C LEU A 171 21.94 -14.61 25.70
N THR A 172 20.67 -15.00 25.79
CA THR A 172 20.00 -15.35 27.07
C THR A 172 20.56 -16.65 27.69
N PRO A 173 20.76 -17.76 26.95
CA PRO A 173 21.38 -18.98 27.49
C PRO A 173 22.80 -18.78 28.05
N GLY A 174 23.52 -17.74 27.60
CA GLY A 174 24.83 -17.34 28.12
C GLY A 174 24.80 -16.51 29.41
N GLY A 175 23.61 -16.30 29.99
CA GLY A 175 23.43 -15.71 31.31
C GLY A 175 23.32 -14.19 31.36
N ASN A 176 23.48 -13.46 30.26
CA ASN A 176 23.40 -11.98 30.26
C ASN A 176 22.98 -11.43 28.89
N ALA A 177 21.78 -11.74 28.40
CA ALA A 177 21.18 -10.83 27.43
C ALA A 177 21.00 -9.48 28.16
N PRO A 178 21.66 -8.39 27.73
CA PRO A 178 21.54 -7.12 28.44
C PRO A 178 20.07 -6.73 28.43
N ARG A 179 19.46 -6.48 29.62
CA ARG A 179 18.07 -5.97 29.71
C ARG A 179 17.84 -4.75 28.83
N MET A 180 18.92 -4.01 28.57
CA MET A 180 18.97 -2.91 27.61
C MET A 180 18.55 -3.33 26.19
N LEU A 181 18.98 -4.48 25.66
CA LEU A 181 18.57 -4.94 24.32
C LEU A 181 17.05 -5.14 24.22
N TRP A 182 16.44 -5.72 25.25
CA TRP A 182 14.99 -5.89 25.31
C TRP A 182 14.24 -4.56 25.34
N TRP A 183 14.74 -3.58 26.09
CA TRP A 183 14.16 -2.23 26.09
C TRP A 183 14.34 -1.51 24.75
N VAL A 184 15.54 -1.58 24.15
CA VAL A 184 15.80 -0.97 22.83
C VAL A 184 14.91 -1.61 21.77
N ALA A 185 14.79 -2.94 21.75
CA ALA A 185 13.91 -3.66 20.83
C ALA A 185 12.43 -3.30 21.06
N LEU A 186 11.99 -3.16 22.32
CA LEU A 186 10.64 -2.73 22.65
C LEU A 186 10.35 -1.32 22.13
N CYS A 187 11.23 -0.37 22.40
CA CYS A 187 11.08 1.02 21.95
C CYS A 187 11.11 1.13 20.42
N ALA A 188 12.06 0.46 19.77
CA ALA A 188 12.16 0.43 18.31
C ALA A 188 10.95 -0.27 17.66
N GLY A 189 10.48 -1.37 18.24
CA GLY A 189 9.30 -2.10 17.76
C GLY A 189 8.03 -1.27 17.88
N ALA A 190 7.81 -0.61 19.01
CA ALA A 190 6.67 0.29 19.22
C ALA A 190 6.73 1.50 18.28
N ALA A 191 7.89 2.18 18.22
CA ALA A 191 8.09 3.34 17.35
C ALA A 191 7.94 2.99 15.86
N GLY A 192 8.42 1.82 15.44
CA GLY A 192 8.28 1.32 14.07
C GLY A 192 6.85 0.90 13.72
N ALA A 193 6.13 0.28 14.66
CA ALA A 193 4.76 -0.18 14.43
C ALA A 193 3.78 0.96 14.17
N LEU A 194 3.88 2.06 14.92
CA LEU A 194 2.95 3.19 14.85
C LEU A 194 2.73 3.75 13.42
N PRO A 195 3.78 4.16 12.67
CA PRO A 195 3.59 4.64 11.30
C PRO A 195 3.09 3.55 10.36
N VAL A 196 3.48 2.29 10.54
CA VAL A 196 2.99 1.19 9.69
C VAL A 196 1.49 0.95 9.92
N MET A 197 1.04 0.92 11.18
CA MET A 197 -0.37 0.78 11.55
C MET A 197 -1.24 1.95 11.10
N ALA A 198 -0.69 3.17 11.09
CA ALA A 198 -1.40 4.36 10.62
C ALA A 198 -1.43 4.50 9.09
N SER A 199 -0.87 3.55 8.33
CA SER A 199 -0.79 3.58 6.85
C SER A 199 -2.05 3.14 6.12
N VAL A 200 -3.23 3.30 6.72
CA VAL A 200 -4.52 2.94 6.09
C VAL A 200 -4.76 3.81 4.87
N VAL A 201 -4.99 3.18 3.72
CA VAL A 201 -5.29 3.89 2.46
C VAL A 201 -6.74 4.41 2.47
N GLY A 202 -6.93 5.62 1.96
CA GLY A 202 -8.23 6.29 1.85
C GLY A 202 -8.43 6.98 0.50
N ALA A 203 -9.42 7.87 0.46
CA ALA A 203 -9.92 8.50 -0.77
C ALA A 203 -9.93 10.05 -0.73
N ARG A 204 -9.05 10.68 0.05
CA ARG A 204 -9.07 12.14 0.28
C ARG A 204 -8.14 12.95 -0.62
N SER A 205 -7.31 12.30 -1.42
CA SER A 205 -6.31 12.96 -2.25
C SER A 205 -6.86 13.16 -3.65
N ASP A 206 -6.73 14.37 -4.17
CA ASP A 206 -7.04 14.67 -5.57
C ASP A 206 -6.06 13.98 -6.53
N GLY A 207 -4.91 13.53 -6.02
CA GLY A 207 -3.95 12.77 -6.81
C GLY A 207 -3.47 13.52 -8.05
N ALA A 208 -3.11 14.80 -7.90
CA ALA A 208 -2.64 15.62 -9.02
C ALA A 208 -1.34 15.05 -9.61
N VAL A 209 -0.37 14.71 -8.77
CA VAL A 209 0.88 14.05 -9.19
C VAL A 209 0.64 12.55 -9.44
N ASP A 210 0.19 11.83 -8.39
CA ASP A 210 -0.17 10.40 -8.40
C ASP A 210 -1.72 10.32 -8.40
N ASN A 211 -2.42 10.29 -9.54
CA ASN A 211 -1.94 9.95 -10.90
C ASN A 211 -2.39 10.88 -12.05
N ALA A 212 -3.09 11.99 -11.78
CA ALA A 212 -3.69 12.83 -12.83
C ALA A 212 -2.68 13.35 -13.87
N SER A 213 -1.45 13.65 -13.43
CA SER A 213 -0.37 14.11 -14.31
C SER A 213 -0.02 13.09 -15.41
N GLY A 214 -0.04 11.80 -15.09
CA GLY A 214 0.18 10.73 -16.06
C GLY A 214 -0.94 10.68 -17.09
N VAL A 215 -2.19 10.79 -16.65
CA VAL A 215 -3.34 10.81 -17.56
C VAL A 215 -3.29 12.03 -18.48
N ALA A 216 -2.96 13.21 -17.94
CA ALA A 216 -2.80 14.42 -18.73
C ALA A 216 -1.71 14.29 -19.80
N ALA A 217 -0.58 13.65 -19.46
CA ALA A 217 0.49 13.38 -20.41
C ALA A 217 0.04 12.41 -21.53
N VAL A 218 -0.68 11.33 -21.18
CA VAL A 218 -1.22 10.37 -22.16
C VAL A 218 -2.21 11.05 -23.10
N LEU A 219 -3.14 11.85 -22.57
CA LEU A 219 -4.13 12.57 -23.38
C LEU A 219 -3.48 13.61 -24.29
N THR A 220 -2.42 14.28 -23.83
CA THR A 220 -1.70 15.26 -24.66
C THR A 220 -0.90 14.60 -25.79
N ALA A 221 -0.45 13.36 -25.58
CA ALA A 221 0.33 12.62 -26.57
C ALA A 221 -0.53 11.87 -27.61
N ALA A 222 -1.83 11.72 -27.35
CA ALA A 222 -2.79 11.00 -28.19
C ALA A 222 -3.20 11.80 -29.44
#